data_AF-A0A653DEF0-F1
#
_entry.id   AF-A0A653DEF0-F1
#
_cell.length_a   1.000
_cell.length_b   1.000
_cell.length_c   1.000
_cell.angle_alpha   90.00
_cell.angle_beta   90.00
_cell.angle_gamma   90.00
#
_symmetry.space_group_name_H-M   'P 1'
#
loop_
_entity.id
_entity.type
_entity.pdbx_description
1 polymer ?
#
loop_
_entity_poly.entity_id
_entity_poly.type
_entity_poly.pdbx_seq_one_letter_code
_entity_poly.pdbx_strand_id
1 'polypeptide(L)' 'QEIDDVLGGEEAWKNVDSTEARCPQCGHDKAYFMQLQTRSADEPMTTFYRCCNKDCNHNWRD' A
#
# COMPACT_ATOMS: atom_id res chain seq x y z
N GLN A 1 8.24 -8.28 -2.20
CA GLN A 1 8.43 -8.22 -3.66
C GLN A 1 7.18 -8.60 -4.45
N GLU A 2 6.02 -8.85 -3.82
CA GLU A 2 4.80 -9.30 -4.53
C GLU A 2 3.89 -8.14 -4.99
N ILE A 3 3.85 -7.03 -4.24
CA ILE A 3 2.94 -5.91 -4.52
C ILE A 3 3.46 -4.99 -5.64
N ASP A 4 4.77 -4.99 -5.88
CA ASP A 4 5.40 -4.18 -6.93
C ASP A 4 5.12 -4.77 -8.33
N ASP A 5 5.11 -6.10 -8.46
CA ASP A 5 4.85 -6.81 -9.71
C ASP A 5 3.37 -6.72 -10.14
N VAL A 6 2.45 -6.82 -9.17
CA VAL A 6 1.00 -6.71 -9.42
C VAL A 6 0.59 -5.30 -9.85
N LEU A 7 1.32 -4.27 -9.41
CA LEU A 7 0.93 -2.88 -9.61
C LEU A 7 1.70 -2.16 -10.71
N GLY A 8 2.69 -2.79 -11.34
CA GLY A 8 3.49 -2.16 -12.38
C GLY A 8 4.58 -1.23 -11.85
N GLY A 9 5.10 -1.53 -10.66
CA GLY A 9 6.30 -0.88 -10.12
C GLY A 9 6.08 0.38 -9.28
N GLU A 10 7.15 1.16 -9.13
CA GLU A 10 7.22 2.38 -8.31
C GLU A 10 6.24 3.49 -8.73
N GLU A 11 5.79 3.49 -9.98
CA GLU A 11 4.85 4.49 -10.51
C GLU A 11 3.41 4.25 -10.03
N ALA A 12 3.06 3.01 -9.71
CA ALA A 12 1.74 2.65 -9.23
C ALA A 12 1.40 3.34 -7.90
N TRP A 13 2.42 3.54 -7.07
CA TRP A 13 2.28 4.18 -5.77
C TRP A 13 2.25 5.70 -5.84
N LYS A 14 2.57 6.30 -7.00
CA LYS A 14 2.51 7.77 -7.17
C LYS A 14 1.09 8.29 -7.37
N ASN A 15 0.18 7.45 -7.87
CA ASN A 15 -1.20 7.84 -8.23
C ASN A 15 -2.27 7.21 -7.34
N VAL A 16 -1.86 6.47 -6.33
CA VAL A 16 -2.77 5.92 -5.32
C VAL A 16 -3.15 6.95 -4.30
N ASP A 17 -4.34 6.72 -3.78
CA ASP A 17 -4.89 7.52 -2.72
C ASP A 17 -4.05 7.37 -1.44
N SER A 18 -3.98 8.45 -0.67
CA SER A 18 -3.20 8.50 0.56
C SER A 18 -4.14 8.68 1.73
N THR A 19 -3.95 7.90 2.78
CA THR A 19 -4.74 7.95 4.01
C THR A 19 -3.85 8.35 5.19
N GLU A 20 -4.48 8.75 6.28
CA GLU A 20 -3.85 9.11 7.55
C GLU A 20 -3.45 7.86 8.36
N ALA A 21 -2.94 6.82 7.67
CA ALA A 21 -2.49 5.60 8.30
C ALA A 21 -1.06 5.77 8.82
N ARG A 22 -0.92 5.61 10.13
CA ARG A 22 0.37 5.73 10.81
C ARG A 22 1.26 4.52 10.51
N CYS A 23 2.41 4.77 9.91
CA CYS A 23 3.37 3.73 9.60
C CYS A 23 3.95 3.11 10.89
N PRO A 24 3.92 1.77 11.07
CA PRO A 24 4.44 1.13 12.27
C PRO A 24 5.98 1.16 12.36
N GLN A 25 6.68 1.36 11.23
CA GLN A 25 8.14 1.36 11.19
C GLN A 25 8.76 2.73 11.52
N CYS A 26 8.25 3.82 10.91
CA CYS A 26 8.80 5.16 11.09
C CYS A 26 7.86 6.14 11.83
N GLY A 27 6.61 5.74 12.10
CA GLY A 27 5.62 6.59 12.77
C GLY A 27 5.05 7.72 11.90
N HIS A 28 5.28 7.69 10.58
CA HIS A 28 4.74 8.70 9.67
C HIS A 28 3.22 8.61 9.58
N ASP A 29 2.53 9.74 9.67
CA ASP A 29 1.07 9.80 9.76
C ASP A 29 0.34 9.60 8.43
N LYS A 30 1.09 9.53 7.31
CA LYS A 30 0.54 9.29 5.97
C LYS A 30 1.04 7.99 5.38
N ALA A 31 0.13 7.25 4.77
CA ALA A 31 0.47 6.09 3.95
C ALA A 31 -0.39 6.07 2.71
N TYR A 32 0.19 5.65 1.60
CA TYR A 32 -0.56 5.25 0.43
C TYR A 32 -1.37 4.00 0.75
N PHE A 33 -2.62 3.96 0.34
CA PHE A 33 -3.44 2.76 0.46
C PHE A 33 -4.01 2.38 -0.90
N MET A 34 -4.11 1.08 -1.13
CA MET A 34 -4.72 0.55 -2.33
C MET A 34 -5.51 -0.71 -1.97
N GLN A 35 -6.75 -0.78 -2.44
CA GLN A 35 -7.58 -1.96 -2.29
C GLN A 35 -7.45 -2.80 -3.57
N LEU A 36 -6.96 -4.02 -3.41
CA LEU A 36 -6.79 -4.96 -4.52
C LEU A 36 -7.57 -6.23 -4.21
N GLN A 37 -8.27 -6.73 -5.23
CA GLN A 37 -8.84 -8.06 -5.19
C GLN A 37 -7.79 -9.04 -5.70
N THR A 38 -7.12 -9.72 -4.76
CA THR A 38 -6.08 -10.72 -5.10
C THR A 38 -6.66 -12.12 -5.37
N ARG A 39 -7.94 -12.36 -5.04
CA ARG A 39 -8.66 -13.63 -5.26
C ARG A 39 -10.10 -13.34 -5.70
N SER A 40 -10.80 -14.36 -6.19
CA SER A 40 -12.19 -14.33 -6.70
C SER A 40 -13.08 -13.32 -5.97
N ALA A 41 -14.03 -12.72 -6.69
CA ALA A 41 -14.93 -11.67 -6.20
C ALA A 41 -15.74 -12.01 -4.91
N ASP A 42 -15.73 -13.27 -4.48
CA ASP A 42 -16.32 -13.78 -3.24
C ASP A 42 -15.49 -13.52 -1.97
N GLU A 43 -14.22 -13.07 -2.08
CA GLU A 43 -13.39 -12.67 -0.93
C GLU A 43 -13.30 -11.14 -0.78
N PRO A 44 -13.20 -10.62 0.46
CA PRO A 44 -13.06 -9.19 0.70
C PRO A 44 -11.79 -8.64 0.05
N MET A 45 -11.89 -7.41 -0.44
CA MET A 45 -10.76 -6.67 -1.01
C MET A 45 -9.65 -6.55 0.04
N THR A 46 -8.40 -6.88 -0.32
CA THR A 46 -7.27 -6.70 0.59
C THR A 46 -6.76 -5.29 0.49
N THR A 47 -6.57 -4.62 1.64
CA THR A 47 -6.06 -3.25 1.66
C THR A 47 -4.56 -3.27 1.89
N PHE A 48 -3.82 -2.81 0.90
CA PHE A 48 -2.38 -2.65 0.98
C PHE A 48 -2.05 -1.23 1.37
N TYR A 49 -1.13 -1.10 2.32
CA TYR A 49 -0.60 0.17 2.79
C TYR A 49 0.88 0.26 2.47
N ARG A 50 1.33 1.45 2.09
CA ARG A 50 2.74 1.76 1.85
C ARG A 50 3.06 3.12 2.44
N CYS A 51 4.13 3.19 3.23
CA CYS A 51 4.58 4.44 3.81
C CYS A 51 4.90 5.47 2.73
N CYS A 52 4.38 6.70 2.86
CA CYS A 52 4.70 7.81 1.96
C CYS A 52 6.16 8.30 2.09
N ASN A 53 6.84 7.89 3.16
CA ASN A 53 8.22 8.28 3.40
C ASN A 53 9.17 7.45 2.52
N LYS A 54 9.89 8.11 1.61
CA LYS A 54 10.87 7.52 0.70
C LYS A 54 12.03 6.82 1.42
N ASP A 55 12.39 7.30 2.61
CA ASP A 55 13.44 6.70 3.45
C ASP A 55 12.95 5.43 4.16
N CYS A 56 11.64 5.28 4.34
CA CYS A 56 11.05 4.13 5.02
C CYS A 56 10.59 3.05 4.05
N ASN A 57 9.78 3.41 3.04
CA ASN A 57 9.16 2.51 2.07
C ASN A 57 8.54 1.22 2.66
N HIS A 58 8.15 1.25 3.93
CA HIS A 58 7.55 0.08 4.58
C HIS A 58 6.17 -0.19 3.97
N ASN A 59 5.91 -1.45 3.66
CA ASN A 59 4.66 -1.91 3.09
C ASN A 59 4.04 -2.96 4.03
N TRP A 60 2.74 -2.84 4.27
CA TRP A 60 1.96 -3.74 5.11
C TRP A 60 0.56 -3.89 4.51
N ARG A 61 -0.19 -4.89 4.95
CA ARG A 61 -1.56 -5.15 4.47
C ARG A 61 -2.50 -5.40 5.64
N ASP A 62 -3.75 -5.03 5.45
CA ASP A 62 -4.90 -5.37 6.31
C ASP A 62 -5.89 -6.23 5.52
#